data_AF-A0A958PQW7-F1
#
_entry.id   AF-A0A958PQW7-F1
#
_cell.length_a   1.000
_cell.length_b   1.000
_cell.length_c   1.000
_cell.angle_alpha   90.00
_cell.angle_beta   90.00
_cell.angle_gamma   90.00
#
_symmetry.space_group_name_H-M   'P 1'
#
loop_
_entity.id
_entity.type
_entity.pdbx_description
1 polymer ?
#
loop_
_entity_poly.entity_id
_entity_poly.type
_entity_poly.pdbx_seq_one_letter_code
_entity_poly.pdbx_strand_id
1 'polypeptide(L)'
;MKKILVLSFLSGFLATLIFHQGFVGLLYVLDILPSPPFNMSATQPFGVPSVISLSFFGGLWGVLIWWIVLKKLPMQQLILSVVMG
;
A
#
# COMPACT_ATOMS: atom_id res chain seq x y z
N MET A 1 -17.42 -13.07 -6.20
CA MET A 1 -17.16 -11.65 -5.82
C MET A 1 -16.54 -11.48 -4.44
N LYS A 2 -17.17 -11.91 -3.34
CA LYS A 2 -16.63 -11.74 -1.97
C LYS A 2 -15.19 -12.25 -1.79
N LYS A 3 -14.87 -13.44 -2.32
CA LYS A 3 -13.50 -14.01 -2.28
C LYS A 3 -12.45 -13.09 -2.91
N ILE A 4 -12.78 -12.45 -4.04
CA ILE A 4 -11.81 -11.59 -4.74
C ILE A 4 -11.55 -10.31 -3.96
N LEU A 5 -12.60 -9.69 -3.37
CA LEU A 5 -12.42 -8.51 -2.53
C LEU A 5 -11.50 -8.78 -1.34
N VAL A 6 -11.65 -9.95 -0.70
CA VAL A 6 -10.75 -10.37 0.39
C VAL A 6 -9.32 -10.54 -0.12
N LEU A 7 -9.12 -11.21 -1.27
CA LEU A 7 -7.79 -11.37 -1.86
C LEU A 7 -7.17 -10.02 -2.25
N SER A 8 -7.93 -9.12 -2.87
CA SER A 8 -7.47 -7.78 -3.25
C SER A 8 -7.07 -6.95 -2.02
N PHE A 9 -7.84 -7.03 -0.94
CA PHE A 9 -7.49 -6.40 0.33
C PHE A 9 -6.20 -6.98 0.90
N LEU A 10 -6.09 -8.31 1.00
CA LEU A 10 -4.90 -8.97 1.52
C LEU A 10 -3.67 -8.70 0.66
N SER A 11 -3.81 -8.67 -0.67
CA SER A 11 -2.74 -8.30 -1.58
C SER A 11 -2.25 -6.88 -1.33
N GLY A 12 -3.16 -5.90 -1.19
CA GLY A 12 -2.77 -4.52 -0.86
C GLY A 12 -2.10 -4.41 0.52
N PHE A 13 -2.65 -5.08 1.52
CA PHE A 13 -2.11 -5.09 2.88
C PHE A 13 -0.69 -5.68 2.93
N LEU A 14 -0.49 -6.85 2.30
CA LEU A 14 0.81 -7.51 2.23
C LEU A 14 1.79 -6.74 1.35
N ALA A 15 1.32 -6.12 0.26
CA ALA A 15 2.16 -5.30 -0.59
C ALA A 15 2.74 -4.09 0.18
N THR A 16 1.95 -3.47 1.07
CA THR A 16 2.45 -2.41 1.93
C THR A 16 3.49 -2.92 2.92
N LEU A 17 3.27 -4.07 3.56
CA LEU A 17 4.26 -4.64 4.50
C LEU A 17 5.56 -5.07 3.82
N ILE A 18 5.49 -5.64 2.62
CA ILE A 18 6.66 -6.23 1.97
C ILE A 18 7.35 -5.17 1.10
N PHE A 19 6.63 -4.55 0.17
CA PHE A 19 7.24 -3.68 -0.82
C PHE A 19 7.35 -2.24 -0.35
N HIS A 20 6.29 -1.65 0.20
CA HIS A 20 6.37 -0.26 0.67
C HIS A 20 7.33 -0.14 1.86
N GLN A 21 7.14 -0.95 2.91
CA GLN A 21 8.07 -0.91 4.05
C GLN A 21 9.47 -1.44 3.68
N GLY A 22 9.58 -2.41 2.76
CA GLY A 22 10.87 -2.86 2.24
C GLY A 22 11.63 -1.76 1.50
N PHE A 23 10.94 -1.00 0.64
CA PHE A 23 11.53 0.13 -0.07
C PHE A 23 11.92 1.27 0.89
N VAL A 24 11.06 1.59 1.85
CA VAL A 24 11.41 2.54 2.94
C VAL A 24 12.64 2.05 3.70
N GLY A 25 12.74 0.74 3.98
CA GLY A 25 13.91 0.15 4.62
C GLY A 25 15.19 0.29 3.81
N LEU A 26 15.12 0.11 2.49
CA LEU A 26 16.24 0.35 1.60
C LEU A 26 16.70 1.81 1.67
N LEU A 27 15.76 2.76 1.56
CA LEU A 27 16.07 4.19 1.63
C LEU A 27 16.60 4.62 3.00
N TYR A 28 16.12 3.99 4.08
CA TYR A 28 16.62 4.23 5.43
C TYR A 28 18.07 3.78 5.59
N VAL A 29 18.43 2.59 5.10
CA VAL A 29 19.82 2.08 5.15
C VAL A 29 20.76 2.91 4.26
N LEU A 30 20.23 3.59 3.24
CA LEU A 30 20.98 4.51 2.39
C LEU A 30 21.05 5.95 2.95
N ASP A 31 20.56 6.17 4.18
CA ASP A 31 20.49 7.49 4.83
C ASP A 31 19.69 8.56 4.04
N ILE A 32 18.82 8.13 3.12
CA ILE A 32 17.96 9.01 2.32
C ILE A 32 16.72 9.41 3.12
N LEU A 33 16.17 8.47 3.90
CA LEU A 33 15.01 8.72 4.77
C LEU A 33 15.43 8.73 6.25
N PRO A 34 14.96 9.70 7.05
CA PRO A 34 15.33 9.81 8.46
C PRO A 34 14.55 8.87 9.38
N SER A 35 13.51 8.19 8.88
CA SER A 35 12.60 7.37 9.68
C SER A 35 12.74 5.88 9.33
N PRO A 36 12.87 4.99 10.33
CA PRO A 36 13.01 3.56 10.09
C PRO A 36 11.70 2.95 9.55
N PRO A 37 11.79 1.85 8.78
CA PRO A 37 10.62 1.09 8.37
C PRO A 37 9.96 0.42 9.59
N PHE A 38 8.74 -0.08 9.40
CA PHE A 38 7.96 -0.82 10.39
C PHE A 38 7.72 -0.05 11.71
N ASN A 39 7.39 1.23 11.60
CA ASN A 39 7.14 2.08 12.76
C ASN A 39 5.96 1.54 13.62
N MET A 40 6.26 1.22 14.88
CA MET A 40 5.31 0.67 15.85
C MET A 40 4.66 1.73 16.76
N SER A 41 4.95 3.02 16.55
CA SER A 41 4.29 4.09 17.29
C SER A 41 2.78 4.01 17.14
N ALA A 42 2.08 4.25 18.24
CA ALA A 42 0.63 4.19 18.30
C ALA A 42 0.03 5.39 17.54
N THR A 43 -0.88 5.13 16.61
CA THR A 43 -1.65 6.17 15.94
C THR A 43 -2.86 6.56 16.77
N GLN A 44 -3.28 7.83 16.68
CA GLN A 44 -4.55 8.28 17.25
C GLN A 44 -5.70 8.01 16.27
N PRO A 45 -6.95 7.80 16.73
CA PRO A 45 -7.40 7.77 18.13
C PRO A 45 -7.36 6.38 18.80
N PHE A 46 -7.15 5.31 18.04
CA PHE A 46 -7.34 3.93 18.52
C PHE A 46 -6.06 3.26 19.04
N GLY A 47 -4.91 3.93 18.98
CA GLY A 47 -3.63 3.43 19.49
C GLY A 47 -2.98 2.34 18.64
N VAL A 48 -3.44 2.12 17.41
CA VAL A 48 -2.97 1.02 16.55
C VAL A 48 -1.54 1.32 16.06
N PRO A 49 -0.63 0.35 15.96
CA PRO A 49 0.70 0.60 15.42
C PRO A 49 0.64 1.19 14.01
N SER A 50 1.45 2.23 13.75
CA SER A 50 1.39 2.99 12.50
C SER A 50 1.59 2.14 11.25
N VAL A 51 2.47 1.14 11.30
CA VAL A 51 2.69 0.20 10.19
C VAL A 51 1.45 -0.65 9.90
N ILE A 52 0.68 -1.04 10.91
CA ILE A 52 -0.54 -1.82 10.74
C ILE A 52 -1.65 -0.92 10.18
N SER A 53 -1.78 0.29 10.71
CA SER A 53 -2.71 1.29 10.18
C SER A 53 -2.42 1.58 8.70
N LEU A 54 -1.16 1.78 8.35
CA LEU A 54 -0.74 2.02 6.96
C LEU A 54 -1.07 0.83 6.06
N SER A 55 -0.76 -0.39 6.48
CA SER A 55 -1.07 -1.60 5.71
C SER A 55 -2.57 -1.83 5.56
N PHE A 56 -3.38 -1.47 6.56
CA PHE A 56 -4.84 -1.49 6.43
C PHE A 56 -5.32 -0.59 5.29
N PHE A 57 -4.84 0.65 5.21
CA PHE A 57 -5.13 1.53 4.09
C PHE A 57 -4.56 1.01 2.77
N GLY A 58 -3.39 0.38 2.79
CA GLY A 58 -2.85 -0.37 1.65
C GLY A 58 -3.81 -1.44 1.13
N GLY A 59 -4.46 -2.19 2.03
CA GLY A 59 -5.51 -3.14 1.67
C GLY A 59 -6.73 -2.47 1.04
N LEU A 60 -7.18 -1.33 1.56
CA LEU A 60 -8.27 -0.56 0.94
C LEU A 60 -7.91 -0.10 -0.48
N TRP A 61 -6.67 0.35 -0.70
CA TRP A 61 -6.16 0.65 -2.04
C TRP A 61 -6.14 -0.59 -2.94
N GLY A 62 -5.76 -1.76 -2.43
CA GLY A 62 -5.83 -3.01 -3.17
C GLY A 62 -7.23 -3.34 -3.68
N VAL A 63 -8.26 -3.12 -2.84
CA VAL A 63 -9.67 -3.26 -3.26
C VAL A 63 -10.05 -2.20 -4.30
N LEU A 64 -9.67 -0.94 -4.08
CA LEU A 64 -9.99 0.15 -5.01
C LEU A 64 -9.35 -0.07 -6.39
N ILE A 65 -8.07 -0.46 -6.43
CA ILE A 65 -7.34 -0.77 -7.66
C ILE A 65 -8.00 -1.94 -8.37
N TRP A 66 -8.38 -3.00 -7.65
CA TRP A 66 -9.11 -4.11 -8.25
C TRP A 66 -10.42 -3.66 -8.92
N TRP A 67 -11.19 -2.79 -8.26
CA TRP A 67 -12.40 -2.20 -8.84
C TRP A 67 -12.13 -1.36 -10.08
N ILE A 68 -11.05 -0.59 -10.07
CA ILE A 68 -10.63 0.24 -11.21
C ILE A 68 -10.20 -0.65 -12.38
N VAL A 69 -9.37 -1.66 -12.14
CA VAL A 69 -8.87 -2.57 -13.19
C VAL A 69 -10.00 -3.38 -13.82
N LEU A 70 -11.03 -3.75 -13.05
CA LEU A 70 -12.24 -4.38 -13.59
C LEU A 70 -12.98 -3.48 -14.59
N LYS A 71 -12.88 -2.15 -14.44
CA LYS A 71 -13.28 -1.21 -15.48
C LYS A 71 -12.13 -1.09 -16.47
N LYS A 72 -12.10 -1.95 -17.52
CA LYS A 72 -11.05 -1.98 -18.56
C LYS A 72 -10.46 -0.59 -18.84
N LEU A 73 -9.35 -0.27 -18.20
CA LEU A 73 -8.65 0.98 -18.48
C LEU A 73 -7.86 0.77 -19.78
N PRO A 74 -8.05 1.63 -20.79
CA PRO A 74 -7.22 1.58 -21.99
C PRO A 74 -5.74 1.75 -21.64
N MET A 75 -4.85 1.06 -22.36
CA MET A 75 -3.39 1.04 -22.15
C MET A 75 -2.77 2.44 -21.97
N GLN A 76 -3.32 3.45 -22.64
CA GLN A 76 -2.90 4.85 -22.53
C GLN A 76 -3.06 5.41 -21.11
N GLN A 77 -4.12 5.01 -20.39
CA GLN A 77 -4.37 5.47 -19.01
C GLN A 77 -3.44 4.78 -18.01
N LEU A 78 -3.05 3.52 -18.26
CA LEU A 78 -2.05 2.83 -17.44
C LEU A 78 -0.67 3.49 -17.57
N ILE A 79 -0.29 3.91 -18.78
CA ILE A 79 0.97 4.63 -19.01
C ILE A 79 0.94 6.00 -18.30
N LEU A 80 -0.17 6.74 -18.42
CA LEU A 80 -0.35 8.03 -17.75
C LEU A 80 -0.27 7.92 -16.21
N SER A 81 -0.83 6.87 -15.61
CA SER A 81 -0.74 6.67 -14.15
C SER A 81 0.68 6.40 -13.63
N VAL A 82 1.56 5.86 -14.47
CA VAL A 82 2.97 5.62 -14.10
C VAL A 82 3.81 6.89 -14.26
N VAL A 83 3.47 7.75 -15.23
CA VAL A 83 4.18 9.01 -15.49
C VAL A 83 3.75 10.13 -14.54
N MET A 84 2.49 10.12 -14.08
CA MET A 84 1.93 11.15 -13.19
C MET A 84 1.86 10.73 -11.72
N GLY A 85 2.19 9.47 -11.40
CA GLY A 85 2.40 9.00 -10.02
C GLY A 85 3.76 9.42 -9.49
#